data_AF-A0A3N5SND3-F1
#
_entry.id   AF-A0A3N5SND3-F1
#
_cell.length_a   1.000
_cell.length_b   1.000
_cell.length_c   1.000
_cell.angle_alpha   90.00
_cell.angle_beta   90.00
_cell.angle_gamma   90.00
#
_symmetry.space_group_name_H-M   'P 1'
#
loop_
_entity.id
_entity.type
_entity.pdbx_description
1 polymer ?
#
loop_
_entity_poly.entity_id
_entity_poly.type
_entity_poly.pdbx_seq_one_letter_code
_entity_poly.pdbx_strand_id
1 'polypeptide(L)'
;MHCHHGKHRGPAAAAACALATEKWSRGQATAWLKQAGTDPAYRGLYRDVNELVIPDEAETSALAPDFPETVPAPSLVEAMLEIDRLHDDLKRLANQNWKPAAGARSAPAEVAVQLLEHYRELQRNEETERRGPGFASRLKQAEDGADALREALEPFETSRASAAELEKVTQAFGRVGQNCKACHTEFRDGSDR
;
A
#
# COMPACT_ATOMS: atom_id res chain seq x y z
N MET A 1 15.54 2.88 -12.07
CA MET A 1 14.91 2.69 -10.75
C MET A 1 13.40 2.58 -10.93
N HIS A 2 12.76 1.52 -10.45
CA HIS A 2 11.30 1.36 -10.50
C HIS A 2 10.77 0.89 -9.14
N CYS A 3 9.48 1.09 -8.89
CA CYS A 3 8.75 0.53 -7.74
C CYS A 3 7.46 -0.13 -8.26
N HIS A 4 6.56 -0.58 -7.38
CA HIS A 4 5.33 -1.27 -7.79
C HIS A 4 4.51 -0.50 -8.84
N HIS A 5 4.23 0.78 -8.58
CA HIS A 5 3.49 1.66 -9.50
C HIS A 5 4.38 2.64 -10.28
N GLY A 6 5.69 2.65 -10.03
CA GLY A 6 6.64 3.57 -10.68
C GLY A 6 6.51 5.06 -10.32
N LYS A 7 5.52 5.46 -9.50
CA LYS A 7 5.16 6.87 -9.27
C LYS A 7 5.63 7.49 -7.95
N HIS A 8 6.12 6.69 -7.00
CA HIS A 8 6.40 7.17 -5.64
C HIS A 8 7.85 6.91 -5.23
N ARG A 9 8.15 5.71 -4.71
CA ARG A 9 9.48 5.36 -4.21
C ARG A 9 10.57 5.42 -5.28
N GLY A 10 10.25 5.03 -6.52
CA GLY A 10 11.18 5.08 -7.65
C GLY A 10 11.66 6.52 -7.95
N PRO A 11 10.74 7.48 -8.18
CA PRO A 11 11.08 8.88 -8.33
C PRO A 11 11.83 9.49 -7.14
N ALA A 12 11.49 9.11 -5.91
CA ALA A 12 12.20 9.57 -4.71
C ALA A 12 13.65 9.08 -4.65
N ALA A 13 13.89 7.80 -4.92
CA ALA A 13 15.25 7.27 -5.03
C ALA A 13 16.04 7.96 -6.14
N ALA A 14 15.41 8.20 -7.31
CA ALA A 14 16.04 8.93 -8.40
C ALA A 14 16.40 10.37 -8.03
N ALA A 15 15.53 11.06 -7.31
CA ALA A 15 15.79 12.40 -6.81
C ALA A 15 16.98 12.42 -5.83
N ALA A 16 17.06 11.45 -4.91
CA ALA A 16 18.16 11.31 -3.97
C ALA A 16 19.51 11.09 -4.69
N CYS A 17 19.54 10.21 -5.70
CA CYS A 17 20.72 10.04 -6.54
C CYS A 17 21.11 11.34 -7.25
N ALA A 18 20.14 12.06 -7.83
CA ALA A 18 20.42 13.30 -8.54
C ALA A 18 20.92 14.44 -7.62
N LEU A 19 20.47 14.48 -6.36
CA LEU A 19 21.05 15.37 -5.35
C LEU A 19 22.53 15.02 -5.09
N ALA A 20 22.86 13.73 -5.01
CA ALA A 20 24.21 13.25 -4.71
C ALA A 20 25.18 13.37 -5.89
N THR A 21 24.76 13.01 -7.10
CA THR A 21 25.66 12.85 -8.27
C THR A 21 25.53 13.99 -9.28
N GLU A 22 24.32 14.52 -9.48
CA GLU A 22 24.00 15.50 -10.52
C GLU A 22 23.89 16.94 -9.97
N LYS A 23 24.18 17.15 -8.68
CA LYS A 23 24.13 18.44 -8.00
C LYS A 23 22.77 19.14 -8.13
N TRP A 24 21.68 18.37 -8.16
CA TRP A 24 20.35 18.97 -8.10
C TRP A 24 20.19 19.79 -6.83
N SER A 25 19.45 20.89 -6.92
CA SER A 25 18.91 21.59 -5.76
C SER A 25 17.70 20.84 -5.19
N ARG A 26 17.38 21.08 -3.92
CA ARG A 26 16.15 20.56 -3.29
C ARG A 26 14.88 20.98 -4.04
N GLY A 27 14.89 22.18 -4.62
CA GLY A 27 13.81 22.67 -5.48
C GLY A 27 13.63 21.84 -6.75
N GLN A 28 14.72 21.50 -7.44
CA GLN A 28 14.68 20.61 -8.61
C GLN A 28 14.20 19.21 -8.23
N ALA A 29 14.70 18.65 -7.14
CA ALA A 29 14.28 17.35 -6.64
C ALA A 29 12.78 17.31 -6.29
N THR A 30 12.27 18.34 -5.60
CA THR A 30 10.83 18.46 -5.30
C THR A 30 9.99 18.63 -6.57
N ALA A 31 10.45 19.43 -7.54
CA ALA A 31 9.76 19.61 -8.81
C ALA A 31 9.68 18.29 -9.60
N TRP A 32 10.77 17.52 -9.58
CA TRP A 32 10.81 16.19 -10.19
C TRP A 32 9.79 15.22 -9.56
N LEU A 33 9.70 15.16 -8.23
CA LEU A 33 8.70 14.31 -7.56
C LEU A 33 7.28 14.60 -8.04
N LYS A 34 6.94 15.89 -8.19
CA LYS A 34 5.64 16.33 -8.71
C LYS A 34 5.47 15.94 -10.18
N GLN A 35 6.49 16.19 -11.01
CA GLN A 35 6.47 15.85 -12.43
C GLN A 35 6.31 14.34 -12.66
N ALA A 36 6.95 13.51 -11.83
CA ALA A 36 6.85 12.05 -11.88
C ALA A 36 5.52 11.50 -11.34
N GLY A 37 4.65 12.36 -10.81
CA GLY A 37 3.34 11.96 -10.28
C GLY A 37 3.39 11.38 -8.87
N THR A 38 4.40 11.75 -8.06
CA THR A 38 4.39 11.43 -6.62
C THR A 38 3.20 12.12 -5.98
N ASP A 39 2.35 11.36 -5.28
CA ASP A 39 1.17 11.92 -4.63
C ASP A 39 1.61 12.72 -3.39
N PRO A 40 1.14 13.96 -3.18
CA PRO A 40 1.47 14.79 -2.02
C PRO A 40 1.21 14.14 -0.65
N ALA A 41 0.33 13.13 -0.58
CA ALA A 41 0.08 12.37 0.63
C ALA A 41 1.31 11.57 1.12
N TYR A 42 2.27 11.25 0.23
CA TYR A 42 3.54 10.60 0.60
C TYR A 42 4.53 11.60 1.22
N ARG A 43 4.10 12.29 2.28
CA ARG A 43 4.89 13.35 2.95
C ARG A 43 6.29 12.87 3.36
N GLY A 44 6.41 11.63 3.83
CA GLY A 44 7.70 11.01 4.16
C GLY A 44 8.67 11.01 2.98
N LEU A 45 8.22 10.69 1.76
CA LEU A 45 9.11 10.68 0.58
C LEU A 45 9.59 12.10 0.21
N TYR A 46 8.70 13.09 0.34
CA TYR A 46 9.09 14.49 0.13
C TYR A 46 10.07 14.98 1.20
N ARG A 47 9.82 14.62 2.47
CA ARG A 47 10.71 14.90 3.59
C ARG A 47 12.09 14.29 3.36
N ASP A 48 12.15 12.98 3.11
CA ASP A 48 13.41 12.25 2.98
C ASP A 48 14.30 12.83 1.86
N VAL A 49 13.71 13.22 0.72
CA VAL A 49 14.44 13.92 -0.36
C VAL A 49 14.86 15.34 0.05
N ASN A 50 14.01 16.09 0.74
CA ASN A 50 14.30 17.46 1.15
C ASN A 50 15.24 17.57 2.34
N GLU A 51 15.37 16.53 3.15
CA GLU A 51 16.22 16.50 4.35
C GLU A 51 17.46 15.64 4.14
N LEU A 52 17.60 14.99 2.97
CA LEU A 52 18.77 14.20 2.62
C LEU A 52 20.06 14.98 2.91
N VAL A 53 20.90 14.37 3.74
CA VAL A 53 22.29 14.76 3.96
C VAL A 53 23.13 13.89 3.06
N ILE A 54 23.89 14.51 2.16
CA ILE A 54 24.79 13.78 1.27
C ILE A 54 26.01 13.38 2.11
N PRO A 55 26.31 12.07 2.23
CA PRO A 55 27.47 11.63 2.98
C PRO A 55 28.75 12.13 2.30
N ASP A 56 29.75 12.47 3.10
CA ASP A 56 31.05 12.84 2.58
C ASP A 56 31.86 11.61 2.10
N GLU A 57 33.04 11.87 1.52
CA GLU A 57 33.89 10.82 0.96
C GLU A 57 34.42 9.87 2.05
N ALA A 58 34.68 10.37 3.26
CA ALA A 58 35.16 9.56 4.36
C ALA A 58 34.04 8.64 4.88
N GLU A 59 32.81 9.17 5.03
CA GLU A 59 31.63 8.41 5.40
C GLU A 59 31.33 7.31 4.38
N THR A 60 31.41 7.62 3.09
CA THR A 60 31.16 6.66 2.02
C THR A 60 32.24 5.58 1.95
N SER A 61 33.52 5.95 2.15
CA SER A 61 34.65 5.02 2.13
C SER A 61 34.69 4.07 3.35
N ALA A 62 34.06 4.47 4.45
CA ALA A 62 33.93 3.65 5.66
C ALA A 62 32.83 2.58 5.57
N LEU A 63 31.95 2.65 4.57
CA LEU A 63 30.91 1.65 4.36
C LEU A 63 31.54 0.34 3.89
N ALA A 64 31.27 -0.75 4.61
CA ALA A 64 31.62 -2.08 4.14
C ALA A 64 30.88 -2.35 2.82
N PRO A 65 31.52 -2.92 1.78
CA PRO A 65 30.90 -3.17 0.48
C PRO A 65 29.91 -4.34 0.50
N ASP A 66 29.33 -4.66 1.66
CA ASP A 66 28.37 -5.74 1.83
C ASP A 66 26.96 -5.23 1.50
N PHE A 67 26.65 -5.21 0.20
CA PHE A 67 25.34 -4.90 -0.33
C PHE A 67 24.71 -6.18 -0.89
N PRO A 68 23.93 -6.92 -0.10
CA PRO A 68 23.31 -8.14 -0.58
C PRO A 68 22.35 -7.82 -1.72
N GLU A 69 22.24 -8.73 -2.69
CA GLU A 69 21.33 -8.57 -3.83
C GLU A 69 19.87 -8.42 -3.39
N THR A 70 19.51 -9.03 -2.26
CA THR A 70 18.16 -8.95 -1.68
C THR A 70 18.22 -8.79 -0.16
N VAL A 71 17.27 -8.02 0.37
CA VAL A 71 16.99 -7.92 1.81
C VAL A 71 15.52 -8.28 2.00
N PRO A 72 15.19 -9.25 2.87
CA PRO A 72 13.79 -9.59 3.14
C PRO A 72 13.07 -8.39 3.73
N ALA A 73 11.83 -8.16 3.29
CA ALA A 73 11.04 -7.08 3.84
C ALA A 73 10.51 -7.49 5.23
N PRO A 74 10.27 -6.54 6.14
CA PRO A 74 9.57 -6.83 7.38
C PRO A 74 8.19 -7.42 7.08
N SER A 75 7.74 -8.35 7.93
CA SER A 75 6.49 -9.09 7.71
C SER A 75 5.25 -8.22 7.51
N LEU A 76 5.17 -7.05 8.17
CA LEU A 76 4.07 -6.12 7.93
C LEU A 76 4.11 -5.56 6.51
N VAL A 77 5.30 -5.23 6.00
CA VAL A 77 5.48 -4.70 4.65
C VAL A 77 5.09 -5.75 3.61
N GLU A 78 5.49 -7.01 3.80
CA GLU A 78 5.11 -8.12 2.91
C GLU A 78 3.59 -8.30 2.87
N ALA A 79 2.94 -8.36 4.03
CA ALA A 79 1.48 -8.47 4.10
C ALA A 79 0.76 -7.26 3.46
N MET A 80 1.27 -6.05 3.63
CA MET A 80 0.71 -4.86 2.98
C MET A 80 0.84 -4.91 1.46
N LEU A 81 1.89 -5.54 0.91
CA LEU A 81 2.04 -5.74 -0.53
C LEU A 81 0.99 -6.73 -1.07
N GLU A 82 0.74 -7.83 -0.36
CA GLU A 82 -0.31 -8.78 -0.77
C GLU A 82 -1.71 -8.16 -0.65
N ILE A 83 -1.96 -7.40 0.42
CA ILE A 83 -3.22 -6.65 0.59
C ILE A 83 -3.43 -5.64 -0.56
N ASP A 84 -2.39 -4.91 -0.99
CA ASP A 84 -2.48 -3.96 -2.11
C ASP A 84 -2.83 -4.68 -3.43
N ARG A 85 -2.21 -5.84 -3.69
CA ARG A 85 -2.52 -6.66 -4.86
C ARG A 85 -3.97 -7.16 -4.85
N LEU A 86 -4.43 -7.72 -3.73
CA LEU A 86 -5.82 -8.18 -3.58
C LEU A 86 -6.82 -7.02 -3.74
N HIS A 87 -6.48 -5.84 -3.23
CA HIS A 87 -7.31 -4.66 -3.41
C HIS A 87 -7.37 -4.22 -4.88
N ASP A 88 -6.28 -4.30 -5.63
CA ASP A 88 -6.28 -4.07 -7.08
C ASP A 88 -7.07 -5.12 -7.85
N ASP A 89 -7.05 -6.37 -7.41
CA ASP A 89 -7.89 -7.44 -7.97
C ASP A 89 -9.37 -7.13 -7.75
N LEU A 90 -9.74 -6.71 -6.53
CA LEU A 90 -11.10 -6.26 -6.21
C LEU A 90 -11.52 -5.04 -7.03
N LYS A 91 -10.62 -4.07 -7.29
CA LYS A 91 -10.92 -2.95 -8.21
C LYS A 91 -11.21 -3.45 -9.63
N ARG A 92 -10.44 -4.41 -10.14
CA ARG A 92 -10.67 -4.98 -11.48
C ARG A 92 -12.02 -5.69 -11.53
N LEU A 93 -12.37 -6.45 -10.50
CA LEU A 93 -13.67 -7.10 -10.37
C LEU A 93 -14.81 -6.08 -10.28
N ALA A 94 -14.66 -5.02 -9.48
CA ALA A 94 -15.64 -3.94 -9.38
C ALA A 94 -15.93 -3.30 -10.74
N ASN A 95 -14.88 -3.02 -11.53
CA ASN A 95 -15.00 -2.48 -12.89
C ASN A 95 -15.69 -3.44 -13.87
N GLN A 96 -15.79 -4.72 -13.52
CA GLN A 96 -16.49 -5.77 -14.28
C GLN A 96 -17.85 -6.12 -13.67
N ASN A 97 -18.37 -5.28 -12.77
CA ASN A 97 -19.59 -5.53 -11.99
C ASN A 97 -19.55 -6.85 -11.23
N TRP A 98 -18.39 -7.14 -10.63
CA TRP A 98 -18.13 -8.32 -9.80
C TRP A 98 -18.32 -9.65 -10.53
N LYS A 99 -18.17 -9.65 -11.86
CA LYS A 99 -18.17 -10.86 -12.65
C LYS A 99 -16.78 -11.47 -12.65
N PRO A 100 -16.61 -12.76 -12.32
CA PRO A 100 -15.33 -13.42 -12.51
C PRO A 100 -14.97 -13.43 -14.01
N ALA A 101 -13.71 -13.17 -14.33
CA ALA A 101 -13.22 -13.33 -15.69
C ALA A 101 -13.30 -14.79 -16.12
N ALA A 102 -13.46 -15.05 -17.42
CA ALA A 102 -13.41 -16.42 -17.94
C ALA A 102 -12.02 -17.03 -17.64
N GLY A 103 -12.00 -18.16 -16.92
CA GLY A 103 -10.75 -18.80 -16.47
C GLY A 103 -10.10 -18.13 -15.25
N ALA A 104 -10.80 -17.24 -14.54
CA ALA A 104 -10.32 -16.69 -13.27
C ALA A 104 -10.03 -17.81 -12.27
N ARG A 105 -8.91 -17.68 -11.56
CA ARG A 105 -8.47 -18.65 -10.54
C ARG A 105 -9.31 -18.56 -9.25
N SER A 106 -9.91 -17.40 -9.00
CA SER A 106 -10.67 -17.15 -7.78
C SER A 106 -11.95 -16.36 -8.07
N ALA A 107 -13.03 -16.68 -7.37
CA ALA A 107 -14.27 -15.92 -7.36
C ALA A 107 -14.12 -14.61 -6.57
N PRO A 108 -14.97 -13.59 -6.78
CA PRO A 108 -14.88 -12.33 -6.06
C PRO A 108 -14.88 -12.46 -4.53
N ALA A 109 -15.76 -13.30 -3.98
CA ALA A 109 -15.82 -13.50 -2.53
C ALA A 109 -14.56 -14.17 -2.00
N GLU A 110 -13.94 -15.07 -2.75
CA GLU A 110 -12.66 -15.71 -2.38
C GLU A 110 -11.50 -14.70 -2.31
N VAL A 111 -11.48 -13.68 -3.18
CA VAL A 111 -10.50 -12.58 -3.09
C VAL A 111 -10.73 -11.76 -1.82
N ALA A 112 -12.00 -11.50 -1.46
CA ALA A 112 -12.34 -10.82 -0.22
C ALA A 112 -12.01 -11.65 1.04
N VAL A 113 -12.16 -12.97 0.98
CA VAL A 113 -11.70 -13.89 2.05
C VAL A 113 -10.19 -13.77 2.23
N GLN A 114 -9.41 -13.80 1.15
CA GLN A 114 -7.95 -13.64 1.26
C GLN A 114 -7.58 -12.31 1.90
N LEU A 115 -8.25 -11.22 1.52
CA LEU A 115 -8.06 -9.91 2.12
C LEU A 115 -8.37 -9.92 3.63
N LEU A 116 -9.48 -10.54 4.02
CA LEU A 116 -9.89 -10.71 5.42
C LEU A 116 -8.83 -11.50 6.21
N GLU A 117 -8.35 -12.62 5.68
CA GLU A 117 -7.36 -13.46 6.35
C GLU A 117 -6.02 -12.73 6.53
N HIS A 118 -5.59 -11.91 5.57
CA HIS A 118 -4.39 -11.08 5.78
C HIS A 118 -4.54 -10.11 6.95
N TYR A 119 -5.71 -9.50 7.16
CA TYR A 119 -5.94 -8.64 8.33
C TYR A 119 -5.97 -9.42 9.64
N ARG A 120 -6.48 -10.66 9.63
CA ARG A 120 -6.46 -11.55 10.81
C ARG A 120 -5.04 -11.97 11.17
N GLU A 121 -4.24 -12.38 10.20
CA GLU A 121 -2.85 -12.77 10.43
C GLU A 121 -2.00 -11.59 10.88
N LEU A 122 -2.22 -10.40 10.31
CA LEU A 122 -1.52 -9.20 10.74
C LEU A 122 -1.77 -8.84 12.20
N GLN A 123 -2.97 -9.10 12.73
CA GLN A 123 -3.28 -8.85 14.14
C GLN A 123 -2.53 -9.78 15.10
N ARG A 124 -2.01 -10.92 14.61
CA ARG A 124 -1.20 -11.88 15.39
C ARG A 124 0.31 -11.61 15.29
N ASN A 125 0.70 -10.60 14.50
CA ASN A 125 2.10 -10.30 14.26
C ASN A 125 2.69 -9.42 15.37
N GLU A 126 3.88 -9.76 15.87
CA GLU A 126 4.57 -8.97 16.90
C GLU A 126 4.87 -7.52 16.46
N GLU A 127 5.13 -7.29 15.17
CA GLU A 127 5.34 -5.95 14.63
C GLU A 127 4.08 -5.08 14.77
N THR A 128 2.91 -5.68 14.54
CA THR A 128 1.61 -5.02 14.76
C THR A 128 1.42 -4.68 16.23
N GLU A 129 1.71 -5.63 17.13
CA GLU A 129 1.61 -5.42 18.58
C GLU A 129 2.49 -4.25 19.03
N ARG A 130 3.74 -4.18 18.56
CA ARG A 130 4.69 -3.09 18.86
C ARG A 130 4.23 -1.71 18.39
N ARG A 131 3.32 -1.62 17.41
CA ARG A 131 2.78 -0.33 16.94
C ARG A 131 1.67 0.23 17.84
N GLY A 132 1.19 -0.58 18.79
CA GLY A 132 0.28 -0.15 19.84
C GLY A 132 -1.21 -0.21 19.47
N PRO A 133 -2.08 0.12 20.45
CA PRO A 133 -3.51 -0.15 20.36
C PRO A 133 -4.23 0.64 19.26
N GLY A 134 -3.75 1.84 18.91
CA GLY A 134 -4.31 2.63 17.81
C GLY A 134 -4.16 1.91 16.46
N PHE A 135 -2.98 1.36 16.20
CA PHE A 135 -2.71 0.62 14.97
C PHE A 135 -3.53 -0.69 14.92
N ALA A 136 -3.58 -1.43 16.03
CA ALA A 136 -4.41 -2.62 16.16
C ALA A 136 -5.90 -2.31 15.92
N SER A 137 -6.42 -1.20 16.45
CA SER A 137 -7.79 -0.76 16.20
C SER A 137 -8.07 -0.45 14.73
N ARG A 138 -7.11 0.13 13.99
CA ARG A 138 -7.27 0.37 12.54
C ARG A 138 -7.27 -0.92 11.75
N LEU A 139 -6.39 -1.86 12.09
CA LEU A 139 -6.40 -3.19 11.46
C LEU A 139 -7.72 -3.92 11.73
N LYS A 140 -8.26 -3.84 12.95
CA LYS A 140 -9.56 -4.44 13.26
C LYS A 140 -10.70 -3.83 12.44
N GLN A 141 -10.72 -2.50 12.28
CA GLN A 141 -11.70 -1.83 11.42
C GLN A 141 -11.56 -2.26 9.95
N ALA A 142 -10.33 -2.48 9.48
CA ALA A 142 -10.05 -2.99 8.13
C ALA A 142 -10.53 -4.44 7.96
N GLU A 143 -10.30 -5.29 8.97
CA GLU A 143 -10.84 -6.65 9.04
C GLU A 143 -12.37 -6.64 8.93
N ASP A 144 -13.06 -5.85 9.76
CA ASP A 144 -14.53 -5.75 9.76
C ASP A 144 -15.07 -5.26 8.40
N GLY A 145 -14.34 -4.35 7.75
CA GLY A 145 -14.68 -3.88 6.40
C GLY A 145 -14.52 -4.96 5.34
N ALA A 146 -13.47 -5.79 5.45
CA ALA A 146 -13.23 -6.90 4.54
C ALA A 146 -14.27 -8.02 4.70
N ASP A 147 -14.69 -8.32 5.94
CA ASP A 147 -15.74 -9.30 6.20
C ASP A 147 -17.10 -8.83 5.68
N ALA A 148 -17.45 -7.56 5.89
CA ALA A 148 -18.67 -6.98 5.30
C ALA A 148 -18.65 -7.00 3.76
N LEU A 149 -17.48 -6.82 3.14
CA LEU A 149 -17.33 -6.96 1.69
C LEU A 149 -17.50 -8.42 1.25
N ARG A 150 -16.90 -9.38 1.97
CA ARG A 150 -17.07 -10.81 1.70
C ARG A 150 -18.56 -11.19 1.72
N GLU A 151 -19.29 -10.81 2.75
CA GLU A 151 -20.73 -11.06 2.86
C GLU A 151 -21.52 -10.43 1.71
N ALA A 152 -21.18 -9.19 1.34
CA ALA A 152 -21.85 -8.51 0.23
C ALA A 152 -21.57 -9.15 -1.14
N LEU A 153 -20.52 -9.97 -1.27
CA LEU A 153 -20.15 -10.67 -2.50
C LEU A 153 -20.78 -12.06 -2.64
N GLU A 154 -21.32 -12.66 -1.57
CA GLU A 154 -21.96 -13.99 -1.62
C GLU A 154 -23.02 -14.13 -2.73
N PRO A 155 -23.90 -13.13 -2.99
CA PRO A 155 -24.92 -13.25 -4.04
C PRO A 155 -24.36 -13.33 -5.48
N PHE A 156 -23.12 -12.89 -5.68
CA PHE A 156 -22.47 -12.79 -6.99
C PHE A 156 -21.83 -14.11 -7.45
N GLU A 157 -21.77 -15.13 -6.60
CA GLU A 157 -21.17 -16.42 -6.94
C GLU A 157 -22.07 -17.30 -7.82
N THR A 158 -23.40 -17.18 -7.66
CA THR A 158 -24.34 -18.16 -8.22
C THR A 158 -25.48 -17.53 -9.02
N SER A 159 -25.67 -16.21 -8.95
CA SER A 159 -26.85 -15.54 -9.51
C SER A 159 -26.53 -14.22 -10.20
N ARG A 160 -27.47 -13.73 -11.02
CA ARG A 160 -27.43 -12.39 -11.56
C ARG A 160 -27.83 -11.41 -10.45
N ALA A 161 -26.85 -10.74 -9.86
CA ALA A 161 -27.08 -9.77 -8.81
C ALA A 161 -28.09 -8.68 -9.23
N SER A 162 -28.98 -8.37 -8.31
CA SER A 162 -29.93 -7.26 -8.36
C SER A 162 -29.21 -5.91 -8.22
N ALA A 163 -29.91 -4.83 -8.58
CA ALA A 163 -29.40 -3.48 -8.38
C ALA A 163 -29.09 -3.17 -6.90
N ALA A 164 -29.89 -3.69 -5.98
CA ALA A 164 -29.69 -3.51 -4.55
C ALA A 164 -28.43 -4.23 -4.04
N GLU A 165 -28.10 -5.40 -4.57
CA GLU A 165 -26.87 -6.12 -4.24
C GLU A 165 -25.63 -5.41 -4.80
N LEU A 166 -25.72 -4.88 -6.02
CA LEU A 166 -24.67 -4.04 -6.62
C LEU A 166 -24.39 -2.78 -5.79
N GLU A 167 -25.42 -2.14 -5.26
CA GLU A 167 -25.26 -0.99 -4.38
C GLU A 167 -24.58 -1.39 -3.06
N LYS A 168 -25.03 -2.47 -2.41
CA LYS A 168 -24.45 -2.96 -1.15
C LYS A 168 -22.96 -3.28 -1.28
N VAL A 169 -22.56 -4.03 -2.31
CA VAL A 169 -21.15 -4.37 -2.52
C VAL A 169 -20.32 -3.12 -2.86
N THR A 170 -20.88 -2.16 -3.60
CA THR A 170 -20.20 -0.90 -3.89
C THR A 170 -19.93 -0.11 -2.61
N GLN A 171 -20.91 -0.03 -1.70
CA GLN A 171 -20.75 0.62 -0.40
C GLN A 171 -19.72 -0.11 0.48
N ALA A 172 -19.78 -1.44 0.54
CA ALA A 172 -18.83 -2.25 1.31
C ALA A 172 -17.40 -2.11 0.78
N PHE A 173 -17.20 -2.13 -0.54
CA PHE A 173 -15.88 -1.92 -1.15
C PHE A 173 -15.37 -0.49 -0.92
N GLY A 174 -16.25 0.51 -1.01
CA GLY A 174 -15.93 1.88 -0.63
C GLY A 174 -15.43 2.00 0.82
N ARG A 175 -16.03 1.26 1.75
CA ARG A 175 -15.59 1.21 3.15
C ARG A 175 -14.20 0.60 3.30
N VAL A 176 -13.87 -0.45 2.56
CA VAL A 176 -12.50 -1.01 2.53
C VAL A 176 -11.48 0.06 2.14
N GLY A 177 -11.74 0.82 1.06
CA GLY A 177 -10.87 1.92 0.65
C GLY A 177 -10.72 3.03 1.70
N GLN A 178 -11.80 3.36 2.42
CA GLN A 178 -11.76 4.33 3.52
C GLN A 178 -10.92 3.85 4.71
N ASN A 179 -11.02 2.57 5.07
CA ASN A 179 -10.21 1.97 6.13
C ASN A 179 -8.72 2.03 5.80
N CYS A 180 -8.34 1.70 4.56
CA CYS A 180 -6.95 1.82 4.09
C CYS A 180 -6.44 3.26 4.23
N LYS A 181 -7.24 4.24 3.76
CA LYS A 181 -6.87 5.66 3.85
C LYS A 181 -6.72 6.13 5.30
N ALA A 182 -7.63 5.74 6.19
CA ALA A 182 -7.58 6.12 7.59
C ALA A 182 -6.32 5.60 8.28
N CYS A 183 -6.00 4.31 8.10
CA CYS A 183 -4.78 3.72 8.65
C CYS A 183 -3.51 4.36 8.09
N HIS A 184 -3.43 4.54 6.76
CA HIS A 184 -2.26 5.17 6.14
C HIS A 184 -2.07 6.62 6.57
N THR A 185 -3.13 7.40 6.69
CA THR A 185 -3.05 8.80 7.16
C THR A 185 -2.39 8.88 8.55
N GLU A 186 -2.76 7.96 9.43
CA GLU A 186 -2.32 7.95 10.83
C GLU A 186 -0.93 7.31 11.02
N PHE A 187 -0.62 6.23 10.29
CA PHE A 187 0.55 5.39 10.57
C PHE A 187 1.58 5.29 9.46
N ARG A 188 1.30 5.81 8.25
CA ARG A 188 2.21 5.75 7.09
C ARG A 188 2.59 7.14 6.58
N ASP A 189 1.60 8.01 6.40
CA ASP A 189 1.73 9.30 5.72
C ASP A 189 2.10 10.43 6.69
N GLY A 190 1.98 10.20 8.01
CA GLY A 190 2.10 11.22 9.04
C GLY A 190 3.13 10.96 10.15
N SER A 191 3.96 9.92 10.07
CA SER A 191 4.94 9.69 11.12
C SER A 191 6.18 10.56 10.96
N ASP A 192 6.13 11.73 11.61
CA ASP A 192 7.28 12.38 12.25
C ASP A 192 7.79 11.48 13.40
N ARG A 193 8.35 10.32 13.05
CA ARG A 193 9.17 9.51 13.95
C ARG A 193 10.62 9.71 13.59
#